data_AF-A0A376CJC4-F1
#
_entry.id   AF-A0A376CJC4-F1
#
_cell.length_a   1.000
_cell.length_b   1.000
_cell.length_c   1.000
_cell.angle_alpha   90.00
_cell.angle_beta   90.00
_cell.angle_gamma   90.00
#
_symmetry.space_group_name_H-M   'P 1'
#
loop_
_entity.id
_entity.type
_entity.pdbx_description
1 polymer ?
#
loop_
_entity_poly.entity_id
_entity_poly.type
_entity_poly.pdbx_seq_one_letter_code
_entity_poly.pdbx_strand_id
1 'polypeptide(L)'
;MRTAGFDAFEGALPEGVHVYGKVRASTTDAQNLEPEYIAQVGGKAYVSLQENNAIAVVDIASATVEKIWPLGYIDRADIPFDPSDRDLDGKSGEIKIGTWPVKGIRQPDAIGAYEAGGTTYIVTANEGDARDWDAYSEEARLKDLGDPDEGLPGLCEGFQGMTAEEIEFFQSDEGAGRLKVTTAFGLNDERTCYDEVYAYGGRNFSIFTADGELVFDSGADFEKITAEVHPKFFNSNHSESNFEGRSDDKGPEPEGLALGQIGDRTYAFIGFERVGGVIVYDVTDPAQSRYVTYVNNRDFGISMEDYKKDPAAIAANLPKAGDLGPEGLKFIPAADSPNGENLLVVGNEVSGTTTIFQVDDLVEPTTPAPAAPSSGSSTGGSSAGALTAIAAILGVLAAVGGVVAMNPGLTAELLNKVRPYLPQLPA
;
A
#
# COMPACT_ATOMS: atom_id res chain seq x y z
N MET A 1 10.39 37.32 -4.15
CA MET A 1 9.77 36.12 -3.55
C MET A 1 8.30 36.42 -3.29
N ARG A 2 7.39 35.52 -3.66
CA ARG A 2 5.97 35.58 -3.29
C ARG A 2 5.63 34.29 -2.55
N THR A 3 4.69 34.37 -1.63
CA THR A 3 4.24 33.23 -0.82
C THR A 3 2.75 33.07 -1.04
N ALA A 4 2.32 31.86 -1.39
CA ALA A 4 0.92 31.48 -1.34
C ALA A 4 0.61 31.05 0.10
N GLY A 5 -0.24 31.81 0.78
CA GLY A 5 -0.67 31.51 2.15
C GLY A 5 -2.09 30.95 2.19
N PHE A 6 -2.44 30.34 3.33
CA PHE A 6 -3.74 29.72 3.56
C PHE A 6 -4.71 30.61 4.37
N ASP A 7 -4.35 31.87 4.67
CA ASP A 7 -5.15 32.77 5.51
C ASP A 7 -6.59 32.99 5.02
N ALA A 8 -6.84 32.77 3.71
CA ALA A 8 -8.17 32.87 3.12
C ALA A 8 -9.13 31.74 3.53
N PHE A 9 -8.62 30.66 4.15
CA PHE A 9 -9.37 29.46 4.52
C PHE A 9 -9.68 29.36 6.02
N GLU A 10 -9.31 30.36 6.82
CA GLU A 10 -9.59 30.40 8.26
C GLU A 10 -11.08 30.24 8.57
N GLY A 11 -11.42 29.21 9.35
CA GLY A 11 -12.80 28.87 9.73
C GLY A 11 -13.69 28.46 8.57
N ALA A 12 -13.11 28.19 7.39
CA ALA A 12 -13.81 27.91 6.15
C ALA A 12 -13.22 26.72 5.38
N LEU A 13 -12.46 25.85 6.07
CA LEU A 13 -11.98 24.61 5.48
C LEU A 13 -13.15 23.71 5.06
N PRO A 14 -13.04 23.03 3.91
CA PRO A 14 -14.03 22.04 3.52
C PRO A 14 -14.17 20.92 4.55
N GLU A 15 -15.38 20.38 4.68
CA GLU A 15 -15.62 19.16 5.46
C GLU A 15 -14.72 18.02 4.96
N GLY A 16 -14.14 17.25 5.87
CA GLY A 16 -13.17 16.19 5.57
C GLY A 16 -11.71 16.67 5.47
N VAL A 17 -11.44 17.98 5.55
CA VAL A 17 -10.09 18.50 5.77
C VAL A 17 -9.83 18.56 7.27
N HIS A 18 -8.86 17.81 7.75
CA HIS A 18 -8.64 17.66 9.18
C HIS A 18 -7.62 18.66 9.71
N VAL A 19 -7.97 19.33 10.81
CA VAL A 19 -7.05 20.17 11.58
C VAL A 19 -7.15 19.76 13.05
N TYR A 20 -6.09 19.14 13.55
CA TYR A 20 -5.97 18.65 14.92
C TYR A 20 -4.52 18.75 15.37
N GLY A 21 -4.29 18.51 16.67
CA GLY A 21 -2.95 18.61 17.27
C GLY A 21 -2.34 19.99 17.02
N LYS A 22 -2.68 21.00 17.83
CA LYS A 22 -2.15 22.36 17.64
C LYS A 22 -0.63 22.32 17.56
N VAL A 23 -0.08 22.53 16.36
CA VAL A 23 1.36 22.51 16.13
C VAL A 23 2.00 23.67 16.91
N ARG A 24 2.77 23.34 17.95
CA ARG A 24 3.41 24.32 18.84
C ARG A 24 2.40 25.31 19.46
N ALA A 25 2.48 26.58 19.09
CA ALA A 25 1.62 27.66 19.56
C ALA A 25 0.62 28.12 18.48
N SER A 26 0.30 27.26 17.52
CA SER A 26 -0.64 27.56 16.44
C SER A 26 -2.03 27.92 17.00
N THR A 27 -2.68 28.87 16.35
CA THR A 27 -3.99 29.42 16.73
C THR A 27 -4.96 29.53 15.56
N THR A 28 -4.52 29.18 14.36
CA THR A 28 -5.22 29.39 13.09
C THR A 28 -5.16 28.12 12.24
N ASP A 29 -6.10 27.95 11.32
CA ASP A 29 -6.13 26.80 10.42
C ASP A 29 -4.91 26.80 9.51
N ALA A 30 -4.54 27.96 8.96
CA ALA A 30 -3.38 28.14 8.08
C ALA A 30 -2.06 27.73 8.73
N GLN A 31 -1.93 27.85 10.06
CA GLN A 31 -0.74 27.41 10.79
C GLN A 31 -0.67 25.91 11.02
N ASN A 32 -1.78 25.19 10.84
CA ASN A 32 -1.88 23.75 11.04
C ASN A 32 -2.05 22.97 9.72
N LEU A 33 -2.12 23.66 8.57
CA LEU A 33 -2.02 23.02 7.26
C LEU A 33 -0.56 22.77 6.91
N GLU A 34 -0.25 21.56 6.46
CA GLU A 34 1.13 21.07 6.29
C GLU A 34 1.37 20.72 4.81
N PRO A 35 1.78 21.69 3.96
CA PRO A 35 2.09 21.43 2.57
C PRO A 35 3.41 20.69 2.41
N GLU A 36 3.41 19.61 1.63
CA GLU A 36 4.56 18.70 1.53
C GLU A 36 5.03 18.49 0.09
N TYR A 37 4.29 17.73 -0.72
CA TYR A 37 4.62 17.48 -2.12
C TYR A 37 3.84 18.38 -3.09
N ILE A 38 4.40 18.55 -4.27
CA ILE A 38 3.86 19.44 -5.30
C ILE A 38 3.95 18.81 -6.70
N ALA A 39 2.83 18.85 -7.41
CA ALA A 39 2.76 18.53 -8.83
C ALA A 39 2.24 19.74 -9.61
N GLN A 40 2.66 19.94 -10.86
CA GLN A 40 2.27 21.11 -11.64
C GLN A 40 1.82 20.75 -13.05
N VAL A 41 0.78 21.44 -13.52
CA VAL A 41 0.28 21.34 -14.90
C VAL A 41 -0.60 22.55 -15.22
N GLY A 42 -0.54 23.03 -16.46
CA GLY A 42 -1.42 24.11 -16.93
C GLY A 42 -1.31 25.45 -16.17
N GLY A 43 -0.19 25.73 -15.51
CA GLY A 43 0.00 26.95 -14.71
C GLY A 43 -0.58 26.88 -13.29
N LYS A 44 -1.14 25.73 -12.90
CA LYS A 44 -1.52 25.41 -11.54
C LYS A 44 -0.49 24.49 -10.90
N ALA A 45 -0.35 24.60 -9.60
CA ALA A 45 0.29 23.61 -8.77
C ALA A 45 -0.74 22.98 -7.83
N TYR A 46 -0.61 21.67 -7.62
CA TYR A 46 -1.39 20.88 -6.68
C TYR A 46 -0.44 20.48 -5.58
N VAL A 47 -0.85 20.64 -4.33
CA VAL A 47 0.02 20.47 -3.16
C VAL A 47 -0.65 19.48 -2.21
N SER A 48 0.03 18.41 -1.81
CA SER A 48 -0.45 17.50 -0.78
C SER A 48 -0.41 18.21 0.58
N LEU A 49 -1.48 17.98 1.35
CA LEU A 49 -1.60 18.34 2.75
C LEU A 49 -1.82 17.01 3.49
N GLN A 50 -0.74 16.22 3.63
CA GLN A 50 -0.82 14.78 3.93
C GLN A 50 -1.66 14.53 5.17
N GLU A 51 -1.27 15.04 6.33
CA GLU A 51 -1.96 14.83 7.60
C GLU A 51 -3.32 15.51 7.65
N ASN A 52 -3.57 16.50 6.79
CA ASN A 52 -4.89 17.13 6.65
C ASN A 52 -5.84 16.34 5.72
N ASN A 53 -5.34 15.28 5.08
CA ASN A 53 -6.05 14.45 4.09
C ASN A 53 -6.67 15.28 2.95
N ALA A 54 -5.89 16.21 2.39
CA ALA A 54 -6.39 17.16 1.40
C ALA A 54 -5.37 17.53 0.32
N ILE A 55 -5.87 18.16 -0.74
CA ILE A 55 -5.05 18.79 -1.79
C ILE A 55 -5.37 20.28 -1.86
N ALA A 56 -4.34 21.11 -1.88
CA ALA A 56 -4.44 22.53 -2.18
C ALA A 56 -4.11 22.81 -3.65
N VAL A 57 -4.86 23.71 -4.27
CA VAL A 57 -4.64 24.19 -5.64
C VAL A 57 -4.09 25.60 -5.59
N VAL A 58 -2.91 25.80 -6.17
CA VAL A 58 -2.19 27.07 -6.19
C VAL A 58 -2.12 27.60 -7.61
N ASP A 59 -2.52 28.85 -7.79
CA ASP A 59 -2.17 29.59 -9.00
C ASP A 59 -0.71 30.07 -8.91
N ILE A 60 0.13 29.56 -9.82
CA ILE A 60 1.56 29.87 -9.81
C ILE A 60 1.79 31.34 -10.18
N ALA A 61 0.99 31.87 -11.09
CA ALA A 61 1.16 33.21 -11.64
C ALA A 61 0.82 34.29 -10.62
N SER A 62 -0.14 34.10 -9.73
CA SER A 62 -0.50 35.03 -8.64
C SER A 62 0.16 34.67 -7.30
N ALA A 63 0.62 33.42 -7.13
CA ALA A 63 1.02 32.84 -5.84
C ALA A 63 -0.14 32.88 -4.83
N THR A 64 -1.27 32.27 -5.19
CA THR A 64 -2.49 32.23 -4.38
C THR A 64 -3.00 30.81 -4.26
N VAL A 65 -3.31 30.37 -3.04
CA VAL A 65 -4.09 29.13 -2.83
C VAL A 65 -5.54 29.44 -3.19
N GLU A 66 -6.03 28.84 -4.27
CA GLU A 66 -7.38 29.10 -4.81
C GLU A 66 -8.43 28.15 -4.26
N LYS A 67 -8.02 26.92 -3.93
CA LYS A 67 -8.93 25.85 -3.49
C LYS A 67 -8.19 24.90 -2.55
N ILE A 68 -8.92 24.34 -1.60
CA ILE A 68 -8.56 23.13 -0.88
C ILE A 68 -9.72 22.15 -1.08
N TRP A 69 -9.44 20.88 -1.27
CA TRP A 69 -10.45 19.84 -1.32
C TRP A 69 -10.00 18.58 -0.57
N PRO A 70 -10.93 17.90 0.13
CA PRO A 70 -10.61 16.70 0.90
C PRO A 70 -10.44 15.49 -0.04
N LEU A 71 -9.65 14.51 0.39
CA LEU A 71 -9.39 13.29 -0.36
C LEU A 71 -10.39 12.16 -0.05
N GLY A 72 -11.17 12.31 1.04
CA GLY A 72 -12.08 11.30 1.52
C GLY A 72 -11.35 10.09 2.13
N TYR A 73 -12.05 8.97 2.22
CA TYR A 73 -11.56 7.75 2.88
C TYR A 73 -11.79 6.52 2.02
N ILE A 74 -11.06 5.45 2.32
CA ILE A 74 -11.29 4.11 1.78
C ILE A 74 -12.14 3.35 2.79
N ASP A 75 -13.31 2.87 2.36
CA ASP A 75 -14.14 2.00 3.21
C ASP A 75 -13.56 0.57 3.20
N ARG A 76 -13.01 0.14 4.34
CA ARG A 76 -12.44 -1.21 4.47
C ARG A 76 -13.49 -2.28 4.69
N ALA A 77 -14.77 -1.91 4.84
CA ALA A 77 -15.86 -2.86 4.81
C ALA A 77 -16.09 -3.39 3.38
N ASP A 78 -15.67 -2.62 2.36
CA ASP A 78 -15.74 -2.98 0.95
C ASP A 78 -14.38 -3.38 0.37
N ILE A 79 -13.31 -2.69 0.77
CA ILE A 79 -11.94 -2.89 0.26
C ILE A 79 -11.11 -3.64 1.30
N PRO A 80 -10.78 -4.92 1.08
CA PRO A 80 -10.11 -5.72 2.09
C PRO A 80 -8.65 -5.30 2.27
N PHE A 81 -8.13 -5.51 3.47
CA PHE A 81 -6.73 -5.27 3.84
C PHE A 81 -6.35 -6.18 5.02
N ASP A 82 -5.06 -6.22 5.35
CA ASP A 82 -4.58 -6.95 6.52
C ASP A 82 -4.27 -5.99 7.68
N PRO A 83 -5.03 -6.02 8.80
CA PRO A 83 -4.87 -5.08 9.90
C PRO A 83 -4.01 -5.58 11.07
N SER A 84 -3.46 -6.80 11.03
CA SER A 84 -2.82 -7.38 12.21
C SER A 84 -1.57 -8.18 11.89
N ASP A 85 -0.62 -8.17 12.83
CA ASP A 85 0.60 -8.97 12.83
C ASP A 85 0.47 -10.24 13.72
N ARG A 86 -0.72 -10.52 14.29
CA ARG A 86 -0.92 -11.47 15.40
C ARG A 86 -2.22 -12.26 15.35
N ASP A 87 -2.67 -12.63 14.18
CA ASP A 87 -4.02 -13.13 13.91
C ASP A 87 -4.20 -14.65 13.85
N LEU A 88 -3.15 -15.43 14.07
CA LEU A 88 -3.23 -16.89 14.20
C LEU A 88 -3.46 -17.36 15.65
N ASP A 89 -2.78 -16.74 16.62
CA ASP A 89 -2.79 -17.14 18.05
C ASP A 89 -2.59 -15.97 19.04
N GLY A 90 -2.82 -14.74 18.58
CA GLY A 90 -2.57 -13.52 19.35
C GLY A 90 -1.08 -13.16 19.47
N LYS A 91 -0.20 -13.88 18.76
CA LYS A 91 1.26 -13.73 18.85
C LYS A 91 1.98 -13.84 17.51
N SER A 92 1.45 -14.69 16.64
CA SER A 92 1.96 -14.96 15.31
C SER A 92 0.91 -14.53 14.31
N GLY A 93 1.33 -13.98 13.17
CA GLY A 93 0.40 -13.62 12.12
C GLY A 93 0.34 -14.62 10.96
N GLU A 94 -0.66 -14.43 10.12
CA GLU A 94 -0.89 -15.08 8.82
C GLU A 94 -1.51 -14.07 7.84
N ILE A 95 -1.20 -14.17 6.54
CA ILE A 95 -1.75 -13.21 5.57
C ILE A 95 -3.28 -13.35 5.55
N LYS A 96 -3.98 -12.35 6.11
CA LYS A 96 -5.44 -12.36 6.31
C LYS A 96 -6.05 -11.06 5.81
N ILE A 97 -5.91 -10.88 4.50
CA ILE A 97 -6.58 -9.80 3.76
C ILE A 97 -8.10 -10.02 3.82
N GLY A 98 -8.79 -9.18 4.58
CA GLY A 98 -10.22 -9.25 4.86
C GLY A 98 -10.85 -7.88 5.00
N THR A 99 -12.18 -7.84 5.09
CA THR A 99 -12.94 -6.59 5.27
C THR A 99 -13.20 -6.31 6.74
N TRP A 100 -13.10 -5.05 7.14
CA TRP A 100 -13.21 -4.60 8.54
C TRP A 100 -13.99 -3.28 8.61
N PRO A 101 -14.70 -2.98 9.73
CA PRO A 101 -15.47 -1.74 9.92
C PRO A 101 -14.57 -0.53 10.20
N VAL A 102 -13.61 -0.28 9.31
CA VAL A 102 -12.54 0.71 9.43
C VAL A 102 -12.54 1.58 8.18
N LYS A 103 -12.21 2.85 8.32
CA LYS A 103 -11.94 3.74 7.19
C LYS A 103 -10.44 4.01 7.10
N GLY A 104 -9.83 3.79 5.93
CA GLY A 104 -8.45 4.18 5.66
C GLY A 104 -8.38 5.66 5.25
N ILE A 105 -7.56 6.45 5.93
CA ILE A 105 -7.28 7.85 5.56
C ILE A 105 -6.30 7.85 4.40
N ARG A 106 -6.57 8.61 3.32
CA ARG A 106 -5.71 8.53 2.12
C ARG A 106 -4.32 9.10 2.34
N GLN A 107 -4.20 10.25 3.00
CA GLN A 107 -2.92 10.81 3.47
C GLN A 107 -1.76 10.61 2.48
N PRO A 108 -1.82 11.22 1.29
CA PRO A 108 -0.83 10.97 0.28
C PRO A 108 0.45 11.76 0.53
N ASP A 109 1.56 11.05 0.54
CA ASP A 109 2.88 11.64 0.61
C ASP A 109 3.21 12.27 -0.77
N ALA A 110 3.64 11.45 -1.74
CA ALA A 110 3.90 11.93 -3.09
C ALA A 110 2.66 12.05 -3.98
N ILE A 111 2.69 13.07 -4.86
CA ILE A 111 1.65 13.32 -5.87
C ILE A 111 2.25 13.60 -7.26
N GLY A 112 1.49 13.29 -8.30
CA GLY A 112 1.81 13.53 -9.70
C GLY A 112 0.63 14.15 -10.43
N ALA A 113 0.88 14.91 -11.49
CA ALA A 113 -0.19 15.51 -12.30
C ALA A 113 0.13 15.38 -13.79
N TYR A 114 -0.88 15.06 -14.59
CA TYR A 114 -0.77 14.96 -16.04
C TYR A 114 -2.09 15.29 -16.73
N GLU A 115 -2.05 15.55 -18.03
CA GLU A 115 -3.27 15.73 -18.83
C GLU A 115 -3.55 14.47 -19.65
N ALA A 116 -4.80 14.03 -19.65
CA ALA A 116 -5.31 13.00 -20.55
C ALA A 116 -6.67 13.44 -21.11
N GLY A 117 -6.84 13.35 -22.43
CA GLY A 117 -8.10 13.76 -23.07
C GLY A 117 -8.51 15.22 -22.83
N GLY A 118 -7.56 16.12 -22.54
CA GLY A 118 -7.83 17.53 -22.21
C GLY A 118 -8.29 17.77 -20.77
N THR A 119 -8.27 16.75 -19.92
CA THR A 119 -8.56 16.84 -18.48
C THR A 119 -7.28 16.66 -17.69
N THR A 120 -7.09 17.49 -16.65
CA THR A 120 -6.00 17.31 -15.68
C THR A 120 -6.39 16.26 -14.64
N TYR A 121 -5.48 15.32 -14.42
CA TYR A 121 -5.58 14.29 -13.40
C TYR A 121 -4.44 14.40 -12.39
N ILE A 122 -4.76 14.14 -11.13
CA ILE A 122 -3.84 14.11 -9.99
C ILE A 122 -3.75 12.68 -9.50
N VAL A 123 -2.54 12.12 -9.46
CA VAL A 123 -2.24 10.78 -8.95
C VAL A 123 -1.64 10.92 -7.57
N THR A 124 -2.08 10.10 -6.61
CA THR A 124 -1.66 10.20 -5.20
C THR A 124 -1.16 8.84 -4.70
N ALA A 125 0.01 8.81 -4.06
CA ALA A 125 0.53 7.64 -3.36
C ALA A 125 0.08 7.73 -1.89
N ASN A 126 -0.89 6.89 -1.50
CA ASN A 126 -1.63 7.04 -0.24
C ASN A 126 -0.93 6.31 0.92
N GLU A 127 0.19 6.86 1.37
CA GLU A 127 1.08 6.29 2.39
C GLU A 127 0.43 6.24 3.78
N GLY A 128 -0.02 7.39 4.28
CA GLY A 128 -0.45 7.57 5.67
C GLY A 128 0.63 8.21 6.53
N ASP A 129 0.29 9.26 7.29
CA ASP A 129 1.13 9.71 8.40
C ASP A 129 0.34 10.22 9.61
N ALA A 130 0.94 10.09 10.79
CA ALA A 130 0.34 10.46 12.05
C ALA A 130 1.02 11.70 12.63
N ARG A 131 0.23 12.60 13.22
CA ARG A 131 0.78 13.70 14.00
C ARG A 131 1.28 13.24 15.37
N ASP A 132 2.60 13.12 15.49
CA ASP A 132 3.27 12.72 16.74
C ASP A 132 4.48 13.62 17.04
N TRP A 133 4.54 14.16 18.26
CA TRP A 133 5.69 14.90 18.80
C TRP A 133 5.70 14.86 20.33
N ASP A 134 6.75 15.44 20.94
CA ASP A 134 6.88 15.47 22.39
C ASP A 134 5.62 16.05 23.07
N ALA A 135 4.96 15.24 23.89
CA ALA A 135 3.70 15.50 24.59
C ALA A 135 2.39 15.53 23.76
N TYR A 136 2.39 15.06 22.50
CA TYR A 136 1.17 14.82 21.73
C TYR A 136 1.35 13.67 20.74
N SER A 137 0.45 12.70 20.79
CA SER A 137 0.26 11.72 19.72
C SER A 137 -1.23 11.61 19.45
N GLU A 138 -1.61 11.55 18.19
CA GLU A 138 -2.97 11.16 17.82
C GLU A 138 -3.13 9.66 17.57
N GLU A 139 -2.06 8.88 17.68
CA GLU A 139 -2.09 7.45 17.42
C GLU A 139 -2.43 6.64 18.68
N ALA A 140 -3.31 5.65 18.52
CA ALA A 140 -3.53 4.59 19.51
C ALA A 140 -3.67 3.24 18.81
N ARG A 141 -3.54 2.14 19.54
CA ARG A 141 -3.99 0.84 19.04
C ARG A 141 -5.50 0.74 19.21
N LEU A 142 -6.19 0.11 18.27
CA LEU A 142 -7.63 -0.08 18.35
C LEU A 142 -8.08 -0.77 19.66
N LYS A 143 -7.28 -1.71 20.17
CA LYS A 143 -7.56 -2.41 21.43
C LYS A 143 -7.47 -1.53 22.68
N ASP A 144 -6.76 -0.41 22.59
CA ASP A 144 -6.57 0.52 23.70
C ASP A 144 -7.76 1.53 23.79
N LEU A 145 -8.64 1.56 22.78
CA LEU A 145 -9.88 2.35 22.85
C LEU A 145 -10.80 1.80 23.93
N GLY A 146 -11.10 2.65 24.92
CA GLY A 146 -11.89 2.27 26.10
C GLY A 146 -11.04 1.88 27.31
N ASP A 147 -9.71 1.87 27.20
CA ASP A 147 -8.82 1.68 28.33
C ASP A 147 -8.83 2.92 29.26
N PRO A 148 -9.28 2.81 30.52
CA PRO A 148 -9.28 3.91 31.47
C PRO A 148 -7.88 4.43 31.81
N ASP A 149 -6.84 3.61 31.69
CA ASP A 149 -5.45 3.99 31.98
C ASP A 149 -4.88 4.89 30.86
N GLU A 150 -5.35 4.70 29.62
CA GLU A 150 -5.04 5.57 28.47
C GLU A 150 -5.96 6.79 28.39
N GLY A 151 -7.10 6.76 29.09
CA GLY A 151 -8.09 7.85 29.10
C GLY A 151 -8.83 8.02 27.78
N LEU A 152 -8.86 6.97 26.95
CA LEU A 152 -9.49 6.98 25.64
C LEU A 152 -10.95 6.52 25.72
N PRO A 153 -11.91 7.21 25.06
CA PRO A 153 -13.24 6.68 24.84
C PRO A 153 -13.20 5.31 24.13
N GLY A 154 -14.14 4.43 24.46
CA GLY A 154 -14.29 3.15 23.76
C GLY A 154 -15.11 3.26 22.48
N LEU A 155 -15.31 2.13 21.80
CA LEU A 155 -16.29 2.03 20.72
C LEU A 155 -17.72 2.15 21.28
N CYS A 156 -18.63 2.77 20.53
CA CYS A 156 -20.02 2.90 20.95
C CYS A 156 -20.72 1.53 21.06
N GLU A 157 -21.72 1.44 21.95
CA GLU A 157 -22.56 0.24 22.04
C GLU A 157 -23.24 -0.02 20.69
N GLY A 158 -23.12 -1.24 20.16
CA GLY A 158 -23.64 -1.58 18.85
C GLY A 158 -22.86 -0.95 17.68
N PHE A 159 -21.56 -0.65 17.88
CA PHE A 159 -20.66 -0.08 16.88
C PHE A 159 -20.88 -0.73 15.50
N GLN A 160 -21.32 0.07 14.54
CA GLN A 160 -21.64 -0.35 13.17
C GLN A 160 -22.53 -1.61 13.06
N GLY A 161 -23.41 -1.83 14.02
CA GLY A 161 -24.33 -2.98 14.06
C GLY A 161 -23.76 -4.25 14.69
N MET A 162 -22.56 -4.21 15.24
CA MET A 162 -21.90 -5.35 15.88
C MET A 162 -22.51 -5.69 17.26
N THR A 163 -22.46 -6.97 17.64
CA THR A 163 -22.71 -7.41 19.02
C THR A 163 -21.52 -7.06 19.92
N ALA A 164 -21.70 -7.13 21.24
CA ALA A 164 -20.60 -6.95 22.19
C ALA A 164 -19.47 -7.97 21.99
N GLU A 165 -19.79 -9.20 21.60
CA GLU A 165 -18.80 -10.26 21.34
C GLU A 165 -18.03 -10.01 20.04
N GLU A 166 -18.69 -9.44 19.03
CA GLU A 166 -18.04 -9.03 17.78
C GLU A 166 -17.12 -7.82 18.00
N ILE A 167 -17.53 -6.86 18.83
CA ILE A 167 -16.68 -5.73 19.26
C ILE A 167 -15.44 -6.24 20.01
N GLU A 168 -15.63 -7.19 20.95
CA GLU A 168 -14.51 -7.80 21.69
C GLU A 168 -13.51 -8.49 20.75
N PHE A 169 -14.00 -9.23 19.75
CA PHE A 169 -13.13 -9.82 18.73
C PHE A 169 -12.46 -8.76 17.85
N PHE A 170 -13.20 -7.74 17.40
CA PHE A 170 -12.65 -6.66 16.59
C PHE A 170 -11.50 -5.93 17.30
N GLN A 171 -11.60 -5.72 18.61
CA GLN A 171 -10.56 -5.13 19.45
C GLN A 171 -9.50 -6.14 19.93
N SER A 172 -9.57 -7.43 19.59
CA SER A 172 -8.55 -8.41 19.98
C SER A 172 -7.30 -8.33 19.10
N ASP A 173 -6.18 -8.88 19.56
CA ASP A 173 -4.95 -8.95 18.73
C ASP A 173 -5.21 -9.75 17.44
N GLU A 174 -6.09 -10.75 17.47
CA GLU A 174 -6.48 -11.55 16.31
C GLU A 174 -7.51 -10.92 15.39
N GLY A 175 -8.22 -9.90 15.88
CA GLY A 175 -9.04 -9.01 15.09
C GLY A 175 -8.20 -7.90 14.47
N ALA A 176 -8.65 -6.66 14.65
CA ALA A 176 -7.91 -5.46 14.25
C ALA A 176 -7.36 -4.70 15.46
N GLY A 177 -7.35 -5.28 16.66
CA GLY A 177 -6.95 -4.62 17.89
C GLY A 177 -5.50 -4.11 17.87
N ARG A 178 -4.64 -4.74 17.07
CA ARG A 178 -3.28 -4.30 16.78
C ARG A 178 -3.24 -3.07 15.87
N LEU A 179 -4.23 -2.82 15.03
CA LEU A 179 -4.20 -1.72 14.07
C LEU A 179 -4.02 -0.36 14.77
N LYS A 180 -3.10 0.45 14.24
CA LYS A 180 -2.96 1.86 14.62
C LYS A 180 -4.09 2.70 14.02
N VAL A 181 -4.71 3.50 14.87
CA VAL A 181 -5.86 4.33 14.55
C VAL A 181 -5.65 5.75 15.07
N THR A 182 -6.30 6.72 14.46
CA THR A 182 -6.33 8.10 14.99
C THR A 182 -7.36 8.23 16.11
N THR A 183 -6.98 9.01 17.12
CA THR A 183 -7.82 9.42 18.25
C THR A 183 -8.38 10.83 18.06
N ALA A 184 -7.98 11.53 17.00
CA ALA A 184 -8.34 12.92 16.77
C ALA A 184 -9.81 13.09 16.33
N PHE A 185 -10.40 12.09 15.69
CA PHE A 185 -11.78 12.12 15.16
C PHE A 185 -12.42 10.72 15.08
N GLY A 186 -13.70 10.65 14.69
CA GLY A 186 -14.51 9.43 14.70
C GLY A 186 -15.33 9.21 15.98
N LEU A 187 -15.35 10.22 16.86
CA LEU A 187 -16.23 10.27 18.03
C LEU A 187 -17.64 10.71 17.62
N ASN A 188 -18.64 10.19 18.33
CA ASN A 188 -20.02 10.65 18.23
C ASN A 188 -20.17 12.14 18.62
N ASP A 189 -21.33 12.73 18.34
CA ASP A 189 -21.64 14.13 18.64
C ASP A 189 -21.40 14.51 20.12
N GLU A 190 -21.70 13.61 21.06
CA GLU A 190 -21.46 13.81 22.49
C GLU A 190 -19.99 13.62 22.92
N ARG A 191 -19.14 13.12 22.02
CA ARG A 191 -17.72 12.82 22.25
C ARG A 191 -17.45 11.82 23.38
N THR A 192 -18.34 10.85 23.55
CA THR A 192 -18.31 9.85 24.63
C THR A 192 -17.83 8.48 24.18
N CYS A 193 -17.90 8.19 22.88
CA CYS A 193 -17.45 6.94 22.27
C CYS A 193 -17.18 7.15 20.79
N TYR A 194 -16.42 6.23 20.17
CA TYR A 194 -16.18 6.21 18.73
C TYR A 194 -17.32 5.47 18.01
N ASP A 195 -17.95 6.13 17.05
CA ASP A 195 -18.91 5.53 16.11
C ASP A 195 -18.27 5.23 14.75
N GLU A 196 -17.06 5.74 14.52
CA GLU A 196 -16.21 5.43 13.37
C GLU A 196 -14.75 5.25 13.80
N VAL A 197 -14.04 4.34 13.11
CA VAL A 197 -12.61 4.07 13.33
C VAL A 197 -11.84 4.37 12.06
N TYR A 198 -10.73 5.09 12.22
CA TYR A 198 -9.90 5.56 11.12
C TYR A 198 -8.47 5.08 11.27
N ALA A 199 -7.97 4.35 10.28
CA ALA A 199 -6.59 3.87 10.20
C ALA A 199 -5.76 4.76 9.25
N TYR A 200 -4.48 4.86 9.54
CA TYR A 200 -3.54 5.62 8.71
C TYR A 200 -3.29 4.93 7.37
N GLY A 201 -3.18 5.74 6.32
CA GLY A 201 -2.80 5.27 5.00
C GLY A 201 -3.92 4.60 4.20
N GLY A 202 -3.94 4.93 2.91
CA GLY A 202 -4.81 4.27 1.94
C GLY A 202 -4.28 2.90 1.51
N ARG A 203 -2.97 2.64 1.68
CA ARG A 203 -2.29 1.40 1.24
C ARG A 203 -2.49 1.11 -0.26
N ASN A 204 -2.70 2.16 -1.04
CA ASN A 204 -3.13 2.11 -2.42
C ASN A 204 -2.65 3.38 -3.15
N PHE A 205 -3.03 3.54 -4.42
CA PHE A 205 -2.95 4.84 -5.08
C PHE A 205 -4.31 5.22 -5.64
N SER A 206 -4.49 6.53 -5.84
CA SER A 206 -5.73 7.08 -6.38
C SER A 206 -5.46 8.04 -7.53
N ILE A 207 -6.46 8.21 -8.40
CA ILE A 207 -6.46 9.25 -9.42
C ILE A 207 -7.70 10.11 -9.25
N PHE A 208 -7.49 11.42 -9.17
CA PHE A 208 -8.53 12.43 -9.07
C PHE A 208 -8.53 13.35 -10.29
N THR A 209 -9.67 13.96 -10.60
CA THR A 209 -9.69 15.18 -11.43
C THR A 209 -9.13 16.38 -10.65
N ALA A 210 -8.76 17.44 -11.38
CA ALA A 210 -8.27 18.69 -10.77
C ALA A 210 -9.24 19.35 -9.77
N ASP A 211 -10.54 19.06 -9.88
CA ASP A 211 -11.57 19.56 -8.99
C ASP A 211 -11.89 18.64 -7.80
N GLY A 212 -11.26 17.47 -7.72
CA GLY A 212 -11.33 16.56 -6.58
C GLY A 212 -12.30 15.39 -6.73
N GLU A 213 -12.76 15.06 -7.94
CA GLU A 213 -13.56 13.85 -8.20
C GLU A 213 -12.64 12.64 -8.27
N LEU A 214 -12.91 11.59 -7.49
CA LEU A 214 -12.18 10.32 -7.55
C LEU A 214 -12.54 9.57 -8.85
N VAL A 215 -11.53 9.29 -9.67
CA VAL A 215 -11.66 8.63 -10.98
C VAL A 215 -11.23 7.17 -10.92
N PHE A 216 -10.20 6.88 -10.13
CA PHE A 216 -9.67 5.53 -9.97
C PHE A 216 -9.09 5.33 -8.58
N ASP A 217 -9.20 4.10 -8.09
CA ASP A 217 -8.63 3.63 -6.84
C ASP A 217 -8.11 2.20 -7.05
N SER A 218 -6.86 1.91 -6.67
CA SER A 218 -6.30 0.56 -6.83
C SER A 218 -6.78 -0.45 -5.79
N GLY A 219 -7.68 -0.04 -4.88
CA GLY A 219 -8.26 -0.88 -3.84
C GLY A 219 -7.19 -1.62 -3.04
N ALA A 220 -7.34 -2.95 -2.99
CA ALA A 220 -6.47 -3.85 -2.24
C ALA A 220 -5.28 -4.39 -3.07
N ASP A 221 -5.03 -3.86 -4.26
CA ASP A 221 -4.11 -4.48 -5.22
C ASP A 221 -2.70 -4.58 -4.67
N PHE A 222 -2.20 -3.56 -3.96
CA PHE A 222 -0.81 -3.56 -3.47
C PHE A 222 -0.55 -4.72 -2.53
N GLU A 223 -1.40 -4.93 -1.52
CA GLU A 223 -1.26 -6.04 -0.59
C GLU A 223 -1.52 -7.40 -1.25
N LYS A 224 -2.50 -7.51 -2.16
CA LYS A 224 -2.74 -8.76 -2.89
C LYS A 224 -1.54 -9.16 -3.75
N ILE A 225 -0.93 -8.19 -4.44
CA ILE A 225 0.24 -8.44 -5.30
C ILE A 225 1.46 -8.79 -4.46
N THR A 226 1.75 -8.07 -3.38
CA THR A 226 2.90 -8.39 -2.53
C THR A 226 2.72 -9.71 -1.78
N ALA A 227 1.49 -10.07 -1.39
CA ALA A 227 1.17 -11.38 -0.84
C ALA A 227 1.41 -12.52 -1.84
N GLU A 228 1.15 -12.30 -3.13
CA GLU A 228 1.42 -13.29 -4.18
C GLU A 228 2.92 -13.41 -4.48
N VAL A 229 3.62 -12.29 -4.63
CA VAL A 229 5.01 -12.25 -5.11
C VAL A 229 6.02 -12.51 -3.98
N HIS A 230 5.76 -12.01 -2.78
CA HIS A 230 6.64 -12.11 -1.61
C HIS A 230 5.89 -12.52 -0.34
N PRO A 231 5.17 -13.66 -0.31
CA PRO A 231 4.35 -14.07 0.83
C PRO A 231 5.13 -14.22 2.15
N LYS A 232 6.42 -14.51 2.10
CA LYS A 232 7.25 -14.66 3.32
C LYS A 232 7.65 -13.34 3.96
N PHE A 233 7.48 -12.24 3.22
CA PHE A 233 7.88 -10.87 3.61
C PHE A 233 6.73 -9.89 3.35
N PHE A 234 5.49 -10.42 3.33
CA PHE A 234 4.28 -9.62 3.20
C PHE A 234 4.25 -8.55 4.29
N ASN A 235 4.00 -7.30 3.91
CA ASN A 235 4.04 -6.14 4.81
C ASN A 235 5.31 -6.07 5.70
N SER A 236 6.46 -6.50 5.17
CA SER A 236 7.75 -6.37 5.85
C SER A 236 8.09 -4.90 6.11
N ASN A 237 8.82 -4.63 7.20
CA ASN A 237 9.44 -3.33 7.45
C ASN A 237 10.61 -3.06 6.48
N HIS A 238 11.08 -1.81 6.37
CA HIS A 238 12.22 -1.40 5.55
C HIS A 238 13.59 -1.76 6.17
N SER A 239 13.72 -1.77 7.51
CA SER A 239 14.98 -2.13 8.20
C SER A 239 15.07 -3.61 8.57
N GLU A 240 13.93 -4.28 8.65
CA GLU A 240 13.81 -5.70 9.01
C GLU A 240 13.22 -6.50 7.87
N SER A 241 13.75 -7.69 7.58
CA SER A 241 13.14 -8.64 6.63
C SER A 241 12.19 -9.58 7.38
N ASN A 242 11.08 -9.02 7.86
CA ASN A 242 10.08 -9.70 8.68
C ASN A 242 8.80 -10.01 7.90
N PHE A 243 7.97 -10.86 8.48
CA PHE A 243 6.63 -11.16 8.00
C PHE A 243 5.64 -10.33 8.82
N GLU A 244 4.79 -9.57 8.13
CA GLU A 244 3.66 -8.78 8.69
C GLU A 244 4.01 -7.62 9.61
N GLY A 245 5.28 -7.23 9.66
CA GLY A 245 5.76 -6.18 10.57
C GLY A 245 5.13 -4.79 10.38
N ARG A 246 4.32 -4.59 9.33
CA ARG A 246 3.57 -3.37 9.03
C ARG A 246 2.07 -3.59 8.82
N SER A 247 1.55 -4.82 8.94
CA SER A 247 0.10 -5.08 8.78
C SER A 247 -0.73 -4.35 9.83
N ASP A 248 -0.22 -4.25 11.05
CA ASP A 248 -0.83 -3.49 12.14
C ASP A 248 -0.66 -1.95 12.05
N ASP A 249 -0.06 -1.45 10.97
CA ASP A 249 0.27 -0.04 10.76
C ASP A 249 -0.27 0.47 9.40
N LYS A 250 0.60 0.76 8.42
CA LYS A 250 0.25 1.31 7.10
C LYS A 250 0.56 0.34 5.93
N GLY A 251 0.91 -0.93 6.22
CA GLY A 251 1.09 -1.97 5.20
C GLY A 251 2.28 -1.73 4.26
N PRO A 252 2.10 -1.71 2.92
CA PRO A 252 3.20 -1.47 1.98
C PRO A 252 3.80 -0.05 2.03
N GLU A 253 3.02 0.95 2.45
CA GLU A 253 3.38 2.39 2.48
C GLU A 253 3.87 2.92 1.12
N PRO A 254 2.93 3.20 0.20
CA PRO A 254 3.27 3.82 -1.07
C PRO A 254 3.67 5.27 -0.86
N GLU A 255 4.96 5.54 -1.00
CA GLU A 255 5.63 6.79 -0.63
C GLU A 255 5.90 7.62 -1.86
N GLY A 256 6.92 7.23 -2.63
CA GLY A 256 7.32 7.93 -3.83
C GLY A 256 6.46 7.66 -5.05
N LEU A 257 6.30 8.68 -5.89
CA LEU A 257 5.55 8.59 -7.15
C LEU A 257 6.27 9.35 -8.27
N ALA A 258 6.38 8.70 -9.43
CA ALA A 258 6.75 9.36 -10.67
C ALA A 258 5.78 9.00 -11.80
N LEU A 259 5.51 9.97 -12.67
CA LEU A 259 4.77 9.76 -13.91
C LEU A 259 5.73 9.82 -15.09
N GLY A 260 5.55 8.91 -16.06
CA GLY A 260 6.36 8.86 -17.28
C GLY A 260 5.52 8.54 -18.51
N GLN A 261 5.79 9.23 -19.61
CA GLN A 261 5.16 8.94 -20.89
C GLN A 261 6.12 8.18 -21.80
N ILE A 262 5.67 7.05 -22.35
CA ILE A 262 6.42 6.20 -23.27
C ILE A 262 5.56 5.96 -24.50
N GLY A 263 5.93 6.59 -25.61
CA GLY A 263 5.06 6.69 -26.79
C GLY A 263 3.72 7.34 -26.42
N ASP A 264 2.63 6.67 -26.77
CA ASP A 264 1.26 7.17 -26.49
C ASP A 264 0.73 6.76 -25.10
N ARG A 265 1.56 6.12 -24.27
CA ARG A 265 1.14 5.59 -22.97
C ARG A 265 1.72 6.36 -21.81
N THR A 266 0.91 6.55 -20.77
CA THR A 266 1.33 7.14 -19.50
C THR A 266 1.40 6.06 -18.44
N TYR A 267 2.49 6.04 -17.68
CA TYR A 267 2.72 5.10 -16.59
C TYR A 267 2.91 5.84 -15.26
N ALA A 268 2.39 5.25 -14.19
CA ALA A 268 2.69 5.62 -12.82
C ALA A 268 3.66 4.59 -12.22
N PHE A 269 4.77 5.08 -11.67
CA PHE A 269 5.77 4.32 -10.93
C PHE A 269 5.65 4.72 -9.46
N ILE A 270 5.35 3.76 -8.59
CA ILE A 270 5.06 4.01 -7.18
C ILE A 270 6.02 3.17 -6.34
N GLY A 271 6.81 3.82 -5.49
CA GLY A 271 7.71 3.17 -4.55
C GLY A 271 6.97 2.72 -3.30
N PHE A 272 7.30 1.52 -2.79
CA PHE A 272 6.83 1.07 -1.48
C PHE A 272 7.97 1.23 -0.48
N GLU A 273 7.85 2.16 0.46
CA GLU A 273 8.93 2.48 1.41
C GLU A 273 9.28 1.26 2.27
N ARG A 274 8.27 0.52 2.74
CA ARG A 274 8.46 -0.58 3.69
C ARG A 274 8.96 -1.86 3.05
N VAL A 275 8.05 -2.65 2.46
CA VAL A 275 8.42 -3.93 1.85
C VAL A 275 9.42 -3.76 0.70
N GLY A 276 9.52 -2.54 0.15
CA GLY A 276 10.47 -2.18 -0.89
C GLY A 276 9.89 -2.35 -2.29
N GLY A 277 10.68 -1.96 -3.27
CA GLY A 277 10.36 -2.11 -4.69
C GLY A 277 9.49 -1.00 -5.27
N VAL A 278 9.21 -1.14 -6.55
CA VAL A 278 8.42 -0.21 -7.36
C VAL A 278 7.31 -0.98 -8.06
N ILE A 279 6.07 -0.55 -7.84
CA ILE A 279 4.91 -1.04 -8.58
C ILE A 279 4.60 -0.09 -9.75
N VAL A 280 4.18 -0.65 -10.88
CA VAL A 280 3.95 0.08 -12.12
C VAL A 280 2.53 -0.13 -12.61
N TYR A 281 1.85 0.98 -12.91
CA TYR A 281 0.53 1.00 -13.52
C TYR A 281 0.55 1.74 -14.85
N ASP A 282 -0.18 1.23 -15.84
CA ASP A 282 -0.55 1.97 -17.05
C ASP A 282 -1.79 2.79 -16.70
N VAL A 283 -1.63 4.11 -16.72
CA VAL A 283 -2.65 5.12 -16.38
C VAL A 283 -3.04 5.93 -17.61
N THR A 284 -2.80 5.41 -18.82
CA THR A 284 -3.12 6.11 -20.07
C THR A 284 -4.60 6.47 -20.17
N ASP A 285 -5.47 5.54 -19.76
CA ASP A 285 -6.89 5.79 -19.49
C ASP A 285 -7.07 5.80 -17.96
N PRO A 286 -7.19 6.98 -17.33
CA PRO A 286 -7.22 7.10 -15.87
C PRO A 286 -8.27 6.21 -15.20
N ALA A 287 -9.48 6.12 -15.78
CA ALA A 287 -10.58 5.35 -15.24
C ALA A 287 -10.44 3.84 -15.45
N GLN A 288 -9.51 3.41 -16.31
CA GLN A 288 -9.22 2.01 -16.62
C GLN A 288 -7.73 1.71 -16.37
N SER A 289 -7.16 2.34 -15.33
CA SER A 289 -5.77 2.11 -14.92
C SER A 289 -5.55 0.64 -14.58
N ARG A 290 -4.37 0.10 -14.93
CA ARG A 290 -4.08 -1.33 -14.78
C ARG A 290 -2.67 -1.60 -14.30
N TYR A 291 -2.54 -2.61 -13.45
CA TYR A 291 -1.25 -3.14 -13.03
C TYR A 291 -0.44 -3.64 -14.24
N VAL A 292 0.86 -3.37 -14.21
CA VAL A 292 1.83 -3.80 -15.24
C VAL A 292 2.85 -4.75 -14.63
N THR A 293 3.58 -4.29 -13.62
CA THR A 293 4.61 -5.08 -12.93
C THR A 293 4.89 -4.55 -11.53
N TYR A 294 5.54 -5.38 -10.73
CA TYR A 294 6.13 -5.01 -9.45
C TYR A 294 7.55 -5.58 -9.43
N VAL A 295 8.54 -4.70 -9.21
CA VAL A 295 9.96 -5.07 -9.14
C VAL A 295 10.51 -4.73 -7.78
N ASN A 296 11.26 -5.65 -7.18
CA ASN A 296 11.90 -5.43 -5.89
C ASN A 296 13.32 -6.01 -5.93
N ASN A 297 14.32 -5.14 -5.77
CA ASN A 297 15.74 -5.51 -5.79
C ASN A 297 16.30 -5.85 -4.40
N ARG A 298 15.45 -5.86 -3.37
CA ARG A 298 15.84 -6.17 -2.00
C ARG A 298 16.30 -7.62 -1.86
N ASP A 299 17.40 -7.82 -1.14
CA ASP A 299 17.82 -9.13 -0.65
C ASP A 299 17.22 -9.36 0.74
N PHE A 300 16.06 -10.02 0.78
CA PHE A 300 15.40 -10.36 2.05
C PHE A 300 16.19 -11.36 2.92
N GLY A 301 17.27 -11.96 2.41
CA GLY A 301 18.21 -12.75 3.21
C GLY A 301 19.09 -11.91 4.15
N ILE A 302 19.05 -10.57 4.02
CA ILE A 302 19.81 -9.63 4.83
C ILE A 302 18.81 -8.72 5.57
N SER A 303 18.71 -8.89 6.89
CA SER A 303 17.93 -8.02 7.77
C SER A 303 18.88 -7.05 8.49
N MET A 304 18.67 -5.74 8.38
CA MET A 304 19.57 -4.77 9.01
C MET A 304 19.43 -4.75 10.54
N GLU A 305 18.27 -5.15 11.06
CA GLU A 305 18.03 -5.34 12.49
C GLU A 305 18.98 -6.37 13.14
N ASP A 306 19.45 -7.37 12.39
CA ASP A 306 20.42 -8.37 12.88
C ASP A 306 21.78 -7.73 13.23
N TYR A 307 22.08 -6.59 12.61
CA TYR A 307 23.37 -5.90 12.75
C TYR A 307 23.28 -4.62 13.59
N LYS A 308 22.10 -4.23 14.10
CA LYS A 308 21.85 -2.90 14.72
C LYS A 308 22.78 -2.52 15.88
N LYS A 309 23.44 -3.49 16.51
CA LYS A 309 24.37 -3.29 17.63
C LYS A 309 25.84 -3.21 17.21
N ASP A 310 26.16 -3.45 15.94
CA ASP A 310 27.52 -3.45 15.40
C ASP A 310 27.60 -2.57 14.13
N PRO A 311 28.08 -1.32 14.28
CA PRO A 311 28.25 -0.40 13.16
C PRO A 311 29.16 -0.93 12.04
N ALA A 312 30.16 -1.77 12.36
CA ALA A 312 31.02 -2.34 11.34
C ALA A 312 30.28 -3.42 10.53
N ALA A 313 29.45 -4.23 11.19
CA ALA A 313 28.58 -5.19 10.52
C ALA A 313 27.50 -4.50 9.68
N ILE A 314 26.90 -3.40 10.16
CA ILE A 314 25.97 -2.57 9.36
C ILE A 314 26.66 -2.12 8.08
N ALA A 315 27.82 -1.45 8.19
CA ALA A 315 28.54 -0.93 7.04
C ALA A 315 28.95 -2.02 6.04
N ALA A 316 29.25 -3.24 6.53
CA ALA A 316 29.63 -4.37 5.69
C ALA A 316 28.45 -5.06 4.98
N ASN A 317 27.22 -4.88 5.46
CA ASN A 317 26.04 -5.58 4.94
C ASN A 317 25.01 -4.66 4.27
N LEU A 318 24.92 -3.39 4.65
CA LEU A 318 23.98 -2.44 4.05
C LEU A 318 24.08 -2.37 2.52
N PRO A 319 25.28 -2.31 1.89
CA PRO A 319 25.38 -2.29 0.42
C PRO A 319 24.97 -3.61 -0.26
N LYS A 320 24.74 -4.68 0.50
CA LYS A 320 24.34 -6.00 -0.01
C LYS A 320 22.85 -6.26 0.14
N ALA A 321 22.16 -5.50 1.00
CA ALA A 321 20.73 -5.69 1.28
C ALA A 321 19.82 -5.32 0.09
N GLY A 322 20.39 -4.73 -0.97
CA GLY A 322 19.64 -4.22 -2.12
C GLY A 322 19.00 -2.86 -1.80
N ASP A 323 17.82 -2.64 -2.38
CA ASP A 323 17.08 -1.39 -2.26
C ASP A 323 16.18 -1.43 -1.01
N LEU A 324 16.39 -0.51 -0.06
CA LEU A 324 15.61 -0.38 1.18
C LEU A 324 15.09 1.06 1.31
N GLY A 325 13.80 1.24 1.61
CA GLY A 325 13.17 2.56 1.69
C GLY A 325 13.17 3.32 0.37
N PRO A 326 12.53 2.84 -0.71
CA PRO A 326 12.25 3.66 -1.89
C PRO A 326 11.46 4.91 -1.50
N GLU A 327 12.02 6.08 -1.84
CA GLU A 327 11.54 7.40 -1.45
C GLU A 327 11.33 8.25 -2.72
N GLY A 328 12.26 9.17 -3.03
CA GLY A 328 12.18 9.99 -4.23
C GLY A 328 12.31 9.17 -5.53
N LEU A 329 11.30 9.26 -6.40
CA LEU A 329 11.31 8.70 -7.76
C LEU A 329 11.39 9.79 -8.83
N LYS A 330 12.14 9.53 -9.90
CA LYS A 330 12.20 10.41 -11.08
C LYS A 330 12.25 9.62 -12.38
N PHE A 331 11.24 9.83 -13.22
CA PHE A 331 11.28 9.41 -14.62
C PHE A 331 12.12 10.37 -15.47
N ILE A 332 12.96 9.81 -16.34
CA ILE A 332 13.78 10.52 -17.33
C ILE A 332 13.44 9.93 -18.71
N PRO A 333 12.83 10.70 -19.63
CA PRO A 333 12.49 10.19 -20.95
C PRO A 333 13.76 9.89 -21.76
N ALA A 334 13.65 8.96 -22.71
CA ALA A 334 14.72 8.57 -23.63
C ALA A 334 15.44 9.75 -24.31
N ALA A 335 14.71 10.81 -24.65
CA ALA A 335 15.28 12.00 -25.29
C ALA A 335 16.25 12.79 -24.39
N ASP A 336 16.08 12.68 -23.07
CA ASP A 336 16.88 13.39 -22.07
C ASP A 336 17.90 12.46 -21.38
N SER A 337 17.88 11.16 -21.70
CA SER A 337 18.73 10.16 -21.07
C SER A 337 20.08 9.98 -21.80
N PRO A 338 21.16 9.63 -21.09
CA PRO A 338 22.49 9.51 -21.68
C PRO A 338 22.65 8.28 -22.59
N ASN A 339 21.78 7.28 -22.46
CA ASN A 339 21.80 6.04 -23.26
C ASN A 339 20.69 5.99 -24.32
N GLY A 340 19.81 7.00 -24.38
CA GLY A 340 18.70 7.03 -25.34
C GLY A 340 17.52 6.13 -24.96
N GLU A 341 17.47 5.64 -23.72
CA GLU A 341 16.41 4.75 -23.20
C GLU A 341 15.61 5.46 -22.09
N ASN A 342 14.36 5.06 -21.86
CA ASN A 342 13.57 5.61 -20.76
C ASN A 342 14.13 5.11 -19.43
N LEU A 343 14.37 6.00 -18.47
CA LEU A 343 14.94 5.66 -17.17
C LEU A 343 14.01 6.02 -16.02
N LEU A 344 14.02 5.20 -14.98
CA LEU A 344 13.46 5.53 -13.67
C LEU A 344 14.59 5.53 -12.66
N VAL A 345 14.80 6.67 -12.00
CA VAL A 345 15.76 6.83 -10.91
C VAL A 345 15.01 6.76 -9.60
N VAL A 346 15.47 5.93 -8.68
CA VAL A 346 14.85 5.68 -7.37
C VAL A 346 15.90 5.94 -6.29
N GLY A 347 15.63 6.89 -5.41
CA GLY A 347 16.39 7.07 -4.18
C GLY A 347 15.91 6.08 -3.13
N ASN A 348 16.84 5.37 -2.49
CA ASN A 348 16.55 4.42 -1.42
C ASN A 348 17.20 4.95 -0.14
N GLU A 349 16.42 5.57 0.75
CA GLU A 349 16.95 6.32 1.89
C GLU A 349 17.65 5.39 2.89
N VAL A 350 17.02 4.26 3.21
CA VAL A 350 17.47 3.35 4.27
C VAL A 350 18.76 2.64 3.87
N SER A 351 18.88 2.22 2.61
CA SER A 351 20.13 1.66 2.07
C SER A 351 21.17 2.72 1.69
N GLY A 352 20.75 3.98 1.56
CA GLY A 352 21.60 5.08 1.08
C GLY A 352 22.05 4.90 -0.37
N THR A 353 21.23 4.24 -1.19
CA THR A 353 21.54 3.92 -2.60
C THR A 353 20.67 4.72 -3.56
N THR A 354 21.08 4.76 -4.82
CA THR A 354 20.23 5.23 -5.93
C THR A 354 20.26 4.18 -7.02
N THR A 355 19.08 3.69 -7.37
CA THR A 355 18.91 2.67 -8.40
C THR A 355 18.35 3.30 -9.66
N ILE A 356 18.86 2.87 -10.82
CA ILE A 356 18.40 3.35 -12.13
C ILE A 356 17.89 2.14 -12.90
N PHE A 357 16.60 2.13 -13.19
CA PHE A 357 15.95 1.13 -14.04
C PHE A 357 15.87 1.63 -15.47
N GLN A 358 16.11 0.76 -16.44
CA GLN A 358 15.63 0.96 -17.80
C GLN A 358 14.16 0.56 -17.84
N VAL A 359 13.29 1.49 -18.22
CA VAL A 359 11.86 1.36 -18.00
C VAL A 359 11.19 0.40 -18.97
N ASP A 360 11.76 0.20 -20.16
CA ASP A 360 11.21 -0.73 -21.15
C ASP A 360 11.12 -2.16 -20.57
N ASP A 361 12.08 -2.55 -19.71
CA ASP A 361 12.04 -3.82 -18.96
C ASP A 361 10.91 -3.90 -17.91
N LEU A 362 10.40 -2.75 -17.46
CA LEU A 362 9.32 -2.64 -16.46
C LEU A 362 7.93 -2.58 -17.11
N VAL A 363 7.83 -2.15 -18.37
CA VAL A 363 6.53 -1.93 -19.04
C VAL A 363 6.21 -2.94 -20.13
N GLU A 364 7.16 -3.80 -20.50
CA GLU A 364 6.88 -4.93 -21.37
C GLU A 364 6.03 -5.99 -20.64
N PRO A 365 4.99 -6.54 -21.29
CA PRO A 365 4.23 -7.64 -20.69
C PRO A 365 5.16 -8.82 -20.44
N THR A 366 5.18 -9.30 -19.20
CA THR A 366 5.88 -10.54 -18.86
C THR A 366 5.29 -11.67 -19.69
N THR A 367 6.00 -12.06 -20.75
CA THR A 367 5.68 -13.32 -21.43
C THR A 367 5.99 -14.41 -20.40
N PRO A 368 5.05 -15.29 -20.04
CA PRO A 368 5.36 -16.41 -19.16
C PRO A 368 6.56 -17.14 -19.75
N ALA A 369 7.61 -17.34 -18.95
CA ALA A 369 8.79 -18.06 -19.39
C ALA A 369 8.32 -19.38 -20.04
N PRO A 370 8.77 -19.71 -21.27
CA PRO A 370 8.39 -20.98 -21.87
C PRO A 370 8.82 -22.08 -20.90
N ALA A 371 7.87 -22.95 -20.55
CA ALA A 371 8.13 -24.09 -19.70
C ALA A 371 9.42 -24.78 -20.19
N ALA A 372 10.34 -25.03 -19.26
CA ALA A 372 11.61 -25.67 -19.55
C ALA A 372 11.37 -26.88 -20.47
N PRO A 373 12.20 -27.09 -21.51
CA PRO A 373 11.95 -28.13 -22.48
C PRO A 373 11.90 -29.48 -21.75
N SER A 374 10.72 -30.09 -21.72
CA SER A 374 10.57 -31.46 -21.30
C SER A 374 11.50 -32.31 -22.16
N SER A 375 12.40 -33.06 -21.54
CA SER A 375 13.26 -34.04 -22.19
C SER A 375 12.39 -35.14 -22.81
N GLY A 376 11.89 -34.88 -24.01
CA GLY A 376 11.15 -35.85 -24.82
C GLY A 376 12.12 -36.81 -25.49
N SER A 377 12.26 -38.00 -24.92
CA SER A 377 12.74 -39.18 -25.63
C SER A 377 11.81 -39.48 -26.80
N SER A 378 12.39 -39.66 -27.98
CA SER A 378 11.71 -40.07 -29.20
C SER A 378 11.14 -41.48 -29.09
N THR A 379 9.84 -41.63 -29.34
CA THR A 379 9.29 -42.78 -30.09
C THR A 379 8.02 -42.31 -30.81
N GLY A 380 7.96 -42.59 -32.12
CA GLY A 380 6.88 -42.11 -33.00
C GLY A 380 5.65 -43.02 -33.00
N GLY A 381 4.58 -42.52 -33.63
CA GLY A 381 3.48 -43.36 -34.13
C GLY A 381 2.07 -42.77 -34.05
N SER A 382 1.67 -42.07 -35.12
CA SER A 382 0.34 -42.10 -35.79
C SER A 382 -0.99 -41.77 -35.05
N SER A 383 -1.63 -40.72 -35.61
CA SER A 383 -3.03 -40.58 -36.06
C SER A 383 -4.19 -40.35 -35.08
N ALA A 384 -4.84 -39.19 -35.34
CA ALA A 384 -6.28 -38.93 -35.48
C ALA A 384 -7.20 -38.83 -34.24
N GLY A 385 -7.81 -37.64 -34.11
CA GLY A 385 -9.25 -37.51 -33.85
C GLY A 385 -9.71 -37.12 -32.45
N ALA A 386 -10.12 -35.86 -32.30
CA ALA A 386 -11.16 -35.29 -31.42
C ALA A 386 -11.38 -35.87 -30.00
N LEU A 387 -11.29 -35.02 -28.97
CA LEU A 387 -12.43 -34.64 -28.12
C LEU A 387 -12.02 -33.61 -27.05
N THR A 388 -12.91 -32.64 -26.90
CA THR A 388 -13.00 -31.58 -25.89
C THR A 388 -13.10 -32.09 -24.44
N ALA A 389 -12.67 -31.21 -23.53
CA ALA A 389 -12.94 -31.16 -22.08
C ALA A 389 -12.14 -32.08 -21.15
N ILE A 390 -11.35 -31.43 -20.29
CA ILE A 390 -10.92 -31.75 -18.91
C ILE A 390 -9.44 -31.39 -18.77
N ALA A 391 -9.16 -30.12 -18.49
CA ALA A 391 -7.86 -29.64 -18.05
C ALA A 391 -8.06 -28.69 -16.87
N ALA A 392 -8.48 -29.24 -15.72
CA ALA A 392 -8.53 -28.51 -14.46
C ALA A 392 -8.28 -29.38 -13.20
N ILE A 393 -8.00 -30.68 -13.32
CA ILE A 393 -7.87 -31.57 -12.13
C ILE A 393 -6.51 -32.27 -12.02
N LEU A 394 -5.55 -32.03 -12.93
CA LEU A 394 -4.23 -32.67 -12.86
C LEU A 394 -3.10 -31.80 -12.28
N GLY A 395 -3.40 -30.57 -11.83
CA GLY A 395 -2.40 -29.69 -11.19
C GLY A 395 -2.10 -30.00 -9.73
N VAL A 396 -2.96 -30.74 -9.03
CA VAL A 396 -2.85 -30.94 -7.57
C VAL A 396 -2.03 -32.19 -7.19
N LEU A 397 -1.81 -33.13 -8.11
CA LEU A 397 -1.05 -34.35 -7.82
C LEU A 397 0.48 -34.23 -8.03
N ALA A 398 0.95 -33.19 -8.72
CA ALA A 398 2.38 -32.96 -8.91
C ALA A 398 3.06 -32.33 -7.67
N ALA A 399 2.33 -31.57 -6.86
CA ALA A 399 2.86 -30.95 -5.64
C ALA A 399 2.97 -31.93 -4.45
N VAL A 400 2.22 -33.05 -4.45
CA VAL A 400 2.28 -34.06 -3.39
C VAL A 400 3.41 -35.08 -3.64
N GLY A 401 3.83 -35.27 -4.88
CA GLY A 401 4.93 -36.21 -5.22
C GLY A 401 6.31 -35.79 -4.68
N GLY A 402 6.54 -34.49 -4.45
CA GLY A 402 7.80 -33.96 -3.93
C GLY A 402 8.00 -34.13 -2.43
N VAL A 403 6.92 -34.29 -1.64
CA VAL A 403 6.98 -34.37 -0.17
C VAL A 403 7.02 -35.84 0.33
N VAL A 404 6.67 -36.80 -0.52
CA VAL A 404 6.59 -38.24 -0.15
C VAL A 404 7.96 -38.91 0.03
N ALA A 405 9.07 -38.25 -0.32
CA ALA A 405 10.40 -38.82 -0.17
C ALA A 405 11.03 -38.70 1.25
N MET A 406 10.40 -38.01 2.21
CA MET A 406 11.07 -37.67 3.47
C MET A 406 10.36 -38.11 4.77
N ASN A 407 9.13 -38.63 4.77
CA ASN A 407 8.52 -39.10 6.02
C ASN A 407 7.37 -40.12 5.85
N PRO A 408 7.61 -41.44 6.05
CA PRO A 408 6.60 -42.49 5.81
C PRO A 408 5.38 -42.45 6.75
N GLY A 409 5.42 -41.67 7.84
CA GLY A 409 4.32 -41.57 8.82
C GLY A 409 3.22 -40.58 8.45
N LEU A 410 3.47 -39.63 7.54
CA LEU A 410 2.51 -38.57 7.19
C LEU A 410 1.39 -39.03 6.24
N THR A 411 1.57 -40.16 5.57
CA THR A 411 0.68 -40.61 4.48
C THR A 411 -0.67 -41.11 4.98
N ALA A 412 -0.73 -41.78 6.12
CA ALA A 412 -1.99 -42.33 6.64
C ALA A 412 -2.92 -41.24 7.21
N GLU A 413 -2.36 -40.17 7.77
CA GLU A 413 -3.13 -39.10 8.40
C GLU A 413 -3.70 -38.11 7.38
N LEU A 414 -2.92 -37.76 6.33
CA LEU A 414 -3.40 -36.92 5.23
C LEU A 414 -4.48 -37.64 4.41
N LEU A 415 -4.29 -38.92 4.08
CA LEU A 415 -5.29 -39.70 3.32
C LEU A 415 -6.62 -39.83 4.06
N ASN A 416 -6.60 -39.91 5.39
CA ASN A 416 -7.83 -39.96 6.19
C ASN A 416 -8.54 -38.60 6.29
N LYS A 417 -7.82 -37.47 6.27
CA LYS A 417 -8.39 -36.12 6.29
C LYS A 417 -8.98 -35.68 4.95
N VAL A 418 -8.45 -36.16 3.83
CA VAL A 418 -8.92 -35.78 2.48
C VAL A 418 -10.06 -36.68 1.97
N ARG A 419 -10.21 -37.90 2.53
CA ARG A 419 -11.23 -38.89 2.14
C ARG A 419 -12.69 -38.39 2.10
N PRO A 420 -13.15 -37.47 2.97
CA PRO A 420 -14.52 -36.95 2.91
C PRO A 420 -14.80 -36.04 1.70
N TYR A 421 -13.74 -35.52 1.06
CA TYR A 421 -13.83 -34.51 0.00
C TYR A 421 -13.60 -35.09 -1.41
N LEU A 422 -13.34 -36.39 -1.51
CA LEU A 422 -13.21 -37.07 -2.79
C LEU A 422 -14.60 -37.46 -3.31
N PRO A 423 -14.99 -37.07 -4.54
CA PRO A 423 -16.25 -37.50 -5.13
C PRO A 423 -16.24 -39.02 -5.29
N GLN A 424 -17.28 -39.70 -4.80
CA GLN A 424 -17.45 -41.13 -5.04
C GLN A 424 -17.81 -41.34 -6.52
N LEU A 425 -16.86 -41.86 -7.28
CA LEU A 425 -17.13 -42.36 -8.62
C LEU A 425 -17.95 -43.66 -8.51
N PRO A 426 -18.97 -43.87 -9.37
CA PRO A 426 -19.74 -45.12 -9.36
C PRO A 426 -18.83 -46.31 -9.72
N ALA A 427 -19.18 -47.45 -9.14
CA ALA A 427 -18.38 -48.68 -9.12
C ALA A 427 -17.96 -49.22 -10.49
#